data_AF-A0A661Z8F0-F1
#
_entry.id   AF-A0A661Z8F0-F1
#
_cell.length_a   1.000
_cell.length_b   1.000
_cell.length_c   1.000
_cell.angle_alpha   90.00
_cell.angle_beta   90.00
_cell.angle_gamma   90.00
#
_symmetry.space_group_name_H-M   'P 1'
#
loop_
_entity.id
_entity.type
_entity.pdbx_description
1 polymer ?
#
loop_
_entity_poly.entity_id
_entity_poly.type
_entity_poly.pdbx_seq_one_letter_code
_entity_poly.pdbx_strand_id
1 'polypeptide(L)'
;AGLILLVGIIFFIKYNYDAYKKRLRKKLDIGMKLSVFAFIPLFLTLLFGILAVLNLDFLSKIQTSINTAYGVSLIFGFFTALILGQMYKTLPFIVWLKMYQDKVGKYKIPMPAHIYSEKVADWHYYSFLVAIFTLLIGIFAKESIIIQISAAAFIVTSVLYAYNTYKILFHKDQSEPLETK
;
A
#
# COMPACT_ATOMS: atom_id res chain seq x y z
N ALA A 1 27.20 2.68 -14.71
CA ALA A 1 26.04 1.97 -14.09
C ALA A 1 25.13 2.92 -13.29
N GLY A 2 25.64 3.62 -12.27
CA GLY A 2 24.81 4.48 -11.40
C GLY A 2 24.07 5.63 -12.11
N LEU A 3 24.69 6.28 -13.10
CA LEU A 3 24.07 7.35 -13.88
C LEU A 3 22.86 6.89 -14.71
N ILE A 4 22.95 5.68 -15.28
CA ILE A 4 21.85 5.07 -16.06
C ILE A 4 20.67 4.72 -15.13
N LEU A 5 20.96 4.22 -13.92
CA LEU A 5 19.94 3.95 -12.91
C LEU A 5 19.21 5.22 -12.47
N LEU A 6 19.96 6.30 -12.20
CA LEU A 6 19.38 7.60 -11.84
C LEU A 6 18.46 8.14 -12.93
N VAL A 7 18.91 8.12 -14.19
CA VAL A 7 18.09 8.55 -15.33
C VAL A 7 16.82 7.68 -15.46
N GLY A 8 16.95 6.37 -15.28
CA GLY A 8 15.80 5.45 -15.28
C GLY A 8 14.76 5.76 -14.20
N ILE A 9 15.22 6.03 -12.97
CA ILE A 9 14.34 6.41 -11.85
C ILE A 9 13.61 7.73 -12.13
N ILE A 10 14.31 8.73 -12.68
CA ILE A 10 13.71 10.03 -13.03
C ILE A 10 12.61 9.85 -14.08
N PHE A 11 12.87 9.09 -15.15
CA PHE A 11 11.86 8.82 -16.17
C PHE A 11 10.66 8.05 -15.61
N PHE A 12 10.90 7.07 -14.75
CA PHE A 12 9.84 6.30 -14.10
C PHE A 12 8.96 7.19 -13.22
N ILE A 13 9.55 8.06 -12.38
CA ILE A 13 8.79 8.99 -11.54
C ILE A 13 7.97 9.94 -12.40
N LYS A 14 8.56 10.49 -13.47
CA LYS A 14 7.86 11.38 -14.41
C LYS A 14 6.66 10.70 -15.07
N TYR A 15 6.84 9.47 -15.56
CA TYR A 15 5.75 8.67 -16.14
C TYR A 15 4.61 8.45 -15.15
N ASN A 16 4.93 8.06 -13.90
CA ASN A 16 3.93 7.87 -12.85
C ASN A 16 3.18 9.17 -12.53
N TYR A 17 3.89 10.31 -12.48
CA TYR A 17 3.28 11.61 -12.25
C TYR A 17 2.33 12.02 -13.38
N ASP A 18 2.76 11.85 -14.63
CA ASP A 18 1.93 12.15 -15.81
C ASP A 18 0.68 11.26 -15.86
N ALA A 19 0.83 9.98 -15.56
CA ALA A 19 -0.28 9.04 -15.47
C ALA A 19 -1.26 9.41 -14.35
N TYR A 20 -0.73 9.85 -13.19
CA TYR A 20 -1.55 10.33 -12.08
C TYR A 20 -2.33 11.59 -12.44
N LYS A 21 -1.70 12.55 -13.14
CA LYS A 21 -2.33 13.82 -13.54
C LYS A 21 -3.39 13.63 -14.62
N LYS A 22 -3.15 12.74 -15.59
CA LYS A 22 -4.06 12.47 -16.72
C LYS A 22 -5.15 11.44 -16.39
N ARG A 23 -5.33 11.07 -15.12
CA ARG A 23 -6.23 9.98 -14.72
C ARG A 23 -7.70 10.27 -15.03
N LEU A 24 -8.39 9.26 -15.56
CA LEU A 24 -9.83 9.30 -15.87
C LEU A 24 -10.72 9.27 -14.62
N ARG A 25 -10.33 8.51 -13.58
CA ARG A 25 -11.06 8.43 -12.30
C ARG A 25 -10.42 9.33 -11.25
N LYS A 26 -11.13 10.40 -10.85
CA LYS A 26 -10.62 11.39 -9.89
C LYS A 26 -10.63 10.89 -8.44
N LYS A 27 -11.60 10.05 -8.05
CA LYS A 27 -11.63 9.39 -6.74
C LYS A 27 -10.77 8.13 -6.79
N LEU A 28 -9.74 8.09 -5.94
CA LEU A 28 -8.86 6.93 -5.80
C LEU A 28 -9.54 5.90 -4.92
N ASP A 29 -9.64 4.68 -5.42
CA ASP A 29 -9.95 3.50 -4.62
C ASP A 29 -8.85 3.27 -3.57
N ILE A 30 -9.19 2.59 -2.46
CA ILE A 30 -8.26 2.39 -1.34
C ILE A 30 -6.95 1.74 -1.81
N GLY A 31 -7.03 0.73 -2.67
CA GLY A 31 -5.83 0.06 -3.19
C GLY A 31 -4.89 1.02 -3.93
N MET A 32 -5.45 1.97 -4.68
CA MET A 32 -4.67 3.01 -5.35
C MET A 32 -4.16 4.09 -4.41
N LYS A 33 -4.91 4.47 -3.36
CA LYS A 33 -4.40 5.38 -2.31
C LYS A 33 -3.14 4.80 -1.67
N LEU A 34 -3.16 3.51 -1.30
CA LEU A 34 -2.02 2.84 -0.69
C LEU A 34 -0.85 2.66 -1.66
N SER A 35 -1.13 2.39 -2.94
CA SER A 35 -0.10 2.31 -3.98
C SER A 35 0.58 3.66 -4.24
N VAL A 36 -0.19 4.75 -4.26
CA VAL A 36 0.36 6.10 -4.37
C VAL A 36 1.14 6.47 -3.11
N PHE A 37 0.63 6.10 -1.93
CA PHE A 37 1.34 6.31 -0.67
C PHE A 37 2.72 5.64 -0.69
N ALA A 38 2.87 4.44 -1.27
CA ALA A 38 4.12 3.69 -1.32
C ALA A 38 5.30 4.49 -1.92
N PHE A 39 5.05 5.47 -2.78
CA PHE A 39 6.11 6.33 -3.32
C PHE A 39 6.75 7.23 -2.25
N ILE A 40 6.05 7.56 -1.16
CA ILE A 40 6.60 8.33 -0.03
C ILE A 40 7.70 7.53 0.69
N PRO A 41 7.45 6.30 1.22
CA PRO A 41 8.51 5.50 1.81
C PRO A 41 9.59 5.10 0.80
N LEU A 42 9.28 4.94 -0.49
CA LEU A 42 10.32 4.75 -1.52
C LEU A 42 11.28 5.94 -1.57
N PHE A 43 10.73 7.16 -1.58
CA PHE A 43 11.55 8.38 -1.54
C PHE A 43 12.39 8.44 -0.26
N LEU A 44 11.79 8.10 0.90
CA LEU A 44 12.52 8.02 2.17
C LEU A 44 13.64 6.96 2.14
N THR A 45 13.40 5.80 1.53
CA THR A 45 14.43 4.79 1.32
C THR A 45 15.57 5.33 0.48
N LEU A 46 15.29 6.01 -0.63
CA LEU A 46 16.36 6.58 -1.46
C LEU A 46 17.14 7.65 -0.67
N LEU A 47 16.45 8.51 0.07
CA LEU A 47 17.07 9.54 0.91
C LEU A 47 17.97 8.93 1.99
N PHE A 48 17.44 7.98 2.78
CA PHE A 48 18.21 7.30 3.83
C PHE A 48 19.34 6.45 3.27
N GLY A 49 19.17 5.84 2.11
CA GLY A 49 20.23 5.08 1.43
C GLY A 49 21.40 5.98 1.00
N ILE A 50 21.12 7.19 0.49
CA ILE A 50 22.16 8.16 0.15
C ILE A 50 22.89 8.62 1.42
N LEU A 51 22.14 8.98 2.47
CA LEU A 51 22.73 9.41 3.74
C LEU A 51 23.56 8.30 4.40
N ALA A 52 23.13 7.04 4.29
CA ALA A 52 23.86 5.87 4.76
C ALA A 52 25.23 5.71 4.08
N VAL A 53 25.33 5.99 2.78
CA VAL A 53 26.58 5.85 2.03
C VAL A 53 27.53 7.02 2.28
N LEU A 54 27.02 8.25 2.40
CA LEU A 54 27.84 9.46 2.55
C LEU A 54 28.62 9.52 3.88
N ASN A 55 28.21 8.76 4.91
CA ASN A 55 28.90 8.62 6.20
C ASN A 55 29.47 9.96 6.74
N LEU A 56 28.66 11.03 6.74
CA LEU A 56 29.10 12.35 7.17
C LEU A 56 29.38 12.36 8.68
N ASP A 57 30.49 12.95 9.11
CA ASP A 57 30.95 12.91 10.51
C ASP A 57 29.90 13.43 11.52
N PHE A 58 29.12 14.44 11.15
CA PHE A 58 28.05 14.99 11.99
C PHE A 58 26.82 14.07 12.12
N LEU A 59 26.63 13.12 11.20
CA LEU A 59 25.54 12.12 11.22
C LEU A 59 25.93 10.83 11.95
N SER A 60 27.20 10.67 12.34
CA SER A 60 27.74 9.47 13.00
C SER A 60 26.86 8.96 14.15
N LYS A 61 26.31 9.87 14.98
CA LYS A 61 25.43 9.52 16.12
C LYS A 61 24.09 8.91 15.71
N ILE A 62 23.59 9.21 14.52
CA ILE A 62 22.30 8.72 14.00
C ILE A 62 22.46 7.74 12.84
N GLN A 63 23.69 7.39 12.46
CA GLN A 63 23.97 6.51 11.33
C GLN A 63 23.28 5.15 11.44
N THR A 64 23.27 4.55 12.64
CA THR A 64 22.54 3.31 12.89
C THR A 64 21.04 3.46 12.67
N SER A 65 20.44 4.59 13.10
CA SER A 65 19.02 4.88 12.87
C SER A 65 18.72 5.08 11.39
N ILE A 66 19.60 5.75 10.64
CA ILE A 66 19.47 5.94 9.19
C ILE A 66 19.50 4.58 8.46
N ASN A 67 20.44 3.70 8.80
CA ASN A 67 20.55 2.37 8.20
C ASN A 67 19.31 1.51 8.47
N THR A 68 18.80 1.55 9.70
CA THR A 68 17.56 0.85 10.05
C THR A 68 16.36 1.45 9.34
N ALA A 69 16.25 2.79 9.31
CA ALA A 69 15.16 3.49 8.63
C ALA A 69 15.14 3.21 7.12
N TYR A 70 16.32 3.14 6.48
CA TYR A 70 16.46 2.73 5.08
C TYR A 70 15.77 1.37 4.82
N GLY A 71 16.14 0.34 5.58
CA GLY A 71 15.60 -1.01 5.42
C GLY A 71 14.12 -1.09 5.76
N VAL A 72 13.70 -0.45 6.85
CA VAL A 72 12.30 -0.43 7.29
C VAL A 72 11.41 0.32 6.31
N SER A 73 11.81 1.49 5.81
CA SER A 73 11.06 2.23 4.79
C SER A 73 10.92 1.42 3.49
N LEU A 74 11.94 0.64 3.12
CA LEU A 74 11.87 -0.15 1.89
C LEU A 74 10.90 -1.33 2.03
N ILE A 75 11.06 -2.12 3.10
CA ILE A 75 10.30 -3.35 3.30
C ILE A 75 8.90 -3.03 3.81
N PHE A 76 8.79 -2.45 5.01
CA PHE A 76 7.52 -2.18 5.67
C PHE A 76 6.79 -0.96 5.12
N GLY A 77 7.51 -0.04 4.47
CA GLY A 77 6.91 1.11 3.81
C GLY A 77 6.52 0.79 2.36
N PHE A 78 7.51 0.74 1.46
CA PHE A 78 7.27 0.65 0.02
C PHE A 78 6.66 -0.68 -0.41
N PHE A 79 7.33 -1.80 -0.14
CA PHE A 79 6.85 -3.11 -0.61
C PHE A 79 5.53 -3.50 0.04
N THR A 80 5.41 -3.37 1.36
CA THR A 80 4.15 -3.70 2.05
C THR A 80 2.99 -2.83 1.55
N ALA A 81 3.15 -1.52 1.39
CA ALA A 81 2.09 -0.66 0.87
C ALA A 81 1.67 -1.04 -0.56
N LEU A 82 2.64 -1.32 -1.44
CA LEU A 82 2.33 -1.77 -2.80
C LEU A 82 1.60 -3.11 -2.82
N ILE A 83 2.09 -4.10 -2.08
CA ILE A 83 1.50 -5.45 -2.04
C ILE A 83 0.06 -5.36 -1.53
N LEU A 84 -0.15 -4.74 -0.36
CA LEU A 84 -1.48 -4.60 0.22
C LEU A 84 -2.41 -3.78 -0.69
N GLY A 85 -1.88 -2.74 -1.34
CA GLY A 85 -2.66 -1.88 -2.24
C GLY A 85 -3.15 -2.63 -3.47
N GLN A 86 -2.29 -3.40 -4.11
CA GLN A 86 -2.66 -4.19 -5.30
C GLN A 86 -3.53 -5.39 -4.95
N MET A 87 -3.38 -5.98 -3.76
CA MET A 87 -4.25 -7.07 -3.33
C MET A 87 -5.73 -6.70 -3.24
N TYR A 88 -6.05 -5.44 -2.88
CA TYR A 88 -7.43 -4.93 -2.93
C TYR A 88 -8.04 -4.87 -4.35
N LYS A 89 -7.23 -5.03 -5.40
CA LYS A 89 -7.70 -5.13 -6.78
C LYS A 89 -7.68 -6.57 -7.27
N THR A 90 -6.55 -7.24 -7.07
CA THR A 90 -6.30 -8.58 -7.59
C THR A 90 -7.20 -9.61 -6.93
N LEU A 91 -7.32 -9.61 -5.59
CA LEU A 91 -8.07 -10.65 -4.89
C LEU A 91 -9.58 -10.57 -5.16
N PRO A 92 -10.24 -9.41 -5.08
CA PRO A 92 -11.65 -9.30 -5.46
C PRO A 92 -11.89 -9.66 -6.93
N PHE A 93 -10.97 -9.32 -7.82
CA PHE A 93 -11.07 -9.69 -9.24
C PHE A 93 -11.04 -11.20 -9.46
N ILE A 94 -10.12 -11.92 -8.80
CA ILE A 94 -10.04 -13.39 -8.88
C ILE A 94 -11.33 -14.04 -8.39
N VAL A 95 -11.83 -13.61 -7.22
CA VAL A 95 -13.07 -14.15 -6.65
C VAL A 95 -14.27 -13.83 -7.54
N TRP A 96 -14.33 -12.59 -8.05
CA TRP A 96 -15.38 -12.18 -8.99
C TRP A 96 -15.37 -13.04 -10.25
N LEU A 97 -14.19 -13.26 -10.85
CA LEU A 97 -14.05 -14.06 -12.06
C LEU A 97 -14.56 -15.48 -11.83
N LYS A 98 -14.17 -16.10 -10.72
CA LYS A 98 -14.61 -17.45 -10.36
C LYS A 98 -16.14 -17.58 -10.23
N MET A 99 -16.81 -16.57 -9.69
CA MET A 99 -18.26 -16.65 -9.38
C MET A 99 -19.16 -16.11 -10.49
N TYR A 100 -18.69 -15.12 -11.26
CA TYR A 100 -19.55 -14.34 -12.14
C TYR A 100 -19.17 -14.41 -13.62
N GLN A 101 -18.05 -15.05 -14.02
CA GLN A 101 -17.64 -15.12 -15.43
C GLN A 101 -18.75 -15.64 -16.37
N ASP A 102 -19.47 -16.69 -15.95
CA ASP A 102 -20.51 -17.34 -16.78
C ASP A 102 -21.86 -16.60 -16.75
N LYS A 103 -21.97 -15.60 -15.88
CA LYS A 103 -23.19 -14.81 -15.62
C LYS A 103 -23.18 -13.45 -16.30
N VAL A 104 -22.05 -13.06 -16.88
CA VAL A 104 -21.88 -11.81 -17.62
C VAL A 104 -22.92 -11.74 -18.75
N GLY A 105 -23.67 -10.64 -18.79
CA GLY A 105 -24.71 -10.41 -19.81
C GLY A 105 -26.03 -11.16 -19.58
N LYS A 106 -26.13 -12.02 -18.56
CA LYS A 106 -27.36 -12.77 -18.21
C LYS A 106 -27.96 -12.34 -16.88
N TYR A 107 -27.12 -11.92 -15.94
CA TYR A 107 -27.51 -11.47 -14.60
C TYR A 107 -26.94 -10.09 -14.31
N LYS A 108 -27.61 -9.36 -13.41
CA LYS A 108 -27.04 -8.18 -12.77
C LYS A 108 -26.05 -8.66 -11.71
N ILE A 109 -24.77 -8.33 -11.89
CA ILE A 109 -23.66 -8.80 -11.05
C ILE A 109 -22.94 -7.62 -10.40
N PRO A 110 -22.43 -7.77 -9.17
CA PRO A 110 -21.68 -6.71 -8.50
C PRO A 110 -20.36 -6.45 -9.24
N MET A 111 -19.83 -5.23 -9.12
CA MET A 111 -18.46 -4.94 -9.59
C MET A 111 -17.43 -5.55 -8.64
N PRO A 112 -16.23 -5.96 -9.10
CA PRO A 112 -15.18 -6.52 -8.25
C PRO A 112 -14.86 -5.63 -7.03
N ALA A 113 -14.88 -4.31 -7.20
CA ALA A 113 -14.60 -3.35 -6.13
C ALA A 113 -15.65 -3.37 -4.99
N HIS A 114 -16.87 -3.87 -5.23
CA HIS A 114 -17.93 -3.93 -4.23
C HIS A 114 -17.88 -5.20 -3.36
N ILE A 115 -16.98 -6.13 -3.66
CA ILE A 115 -16.86 -7.40 -2.92
C ILE A 115 -16.26 -7.18 -1.52
N TYR A 116 -15.34 -6.23 -1.35
CA TYR A 116 -14.73 -5.91 -0.06
C TYR A 116 -15.46 -4.77 0.66
N SER A 117 -15.15 -4.54 1.94
CA SER A 117 -15.72 -3.42 2.70
C SER A 117 -14.87 -2.17 2.57
N GLU A 118 -15.38 -1.13 1.89
CA GLU A 118 -14.67 0.15 1.75
C GLU A 118 -14.34 0.80 3.10
N LYS A 119 -15.28 0.79 4.05
CA LYS A 119 -15.07 1.36 5.40
C LYS A 119 -13.89 0.71 6.12
N VAL A 120 -13.80 -0.63 6.09
CA VAL A 120 -12.70 -1.35 6.74
C VAL A 120 -11.39 -1.12 5.97
N ALA A 121 -11.46 -0.97 4.65
CA ALA A 121 -10.30 -0.68 3.83
C ALA A 121 -9.74 0.73 4.12
N ASP A 122 -10.59 1.73 4.36
CA ASP A 122 -10.16 3.06 4.79
C ASP A 122 -9.52 3.00 6.19
N TRP A 123 -10.11 2.28 7.15
CA TRP A 123 -9.49 2.09 8.48
C TRP A 123 -8.13 1.39 8.38
N HIS A 124 -8.03 0.36 7.55
CA HIS A 124 -6.76 -0.32 7.27
C HIS A 124 -5.71 0.63 6.69
N TYR A 125 -6.12 1.50 5.75
CA TYR A 125 -5.23 2.50 5.17
C TYR A 125 -4.70 3.47 6.23
N TYR A 126 -5.58 4.06 7.05
CA TYR A 126 -5.15 5.01 8.10
C TYR A 126 -4.32 4.33 9.20
N SER A 127 -4.67 3.11 9.61
CA SER A 127 -3.89 2.37 10.60
C SER A 127 -2.48 2.06 10.09
N PHE A 128 -2.33 1.71 8.81
CA PHE A 128 -1.03 1.48 8.19
C PHE A 128 -0.18 2.76 8.18
N LEU A 129 -0.77 3.91 7.82
CA LEU A 129 -0.08 5.20 7.86
C LEU A 129 0.43 5.53 9.25
N VAL A 130 -0.43 5.40 10.27
CA VAL A 130 -0.05 5.65 11.66
C VAL A 130 1.07 4.71 12.09
N ALA A 131 0.98 3.42 11.75
CA ALA A 131 1.98 2.43 12.10
C ALA A 131 3.36 2.76 11.50
N ILE A 132 3.44 3.05 10.20
CA ILE A 132 4.73 3.32 9.55
C ILE A 132 5.37 4.62 10.02
N PHE A 133 4.59 5.70 10.20
CA PHE A 133 5.15 6.96 10.70
C PHE A 133 5.59 6.84 12.15
N THR A 134 4.82 6.16 13.00
CA THR A 134 5.20 5.91 14.41
C THR A 134 6.47 5.06 14.49
N LEU A 135 6.62 4.05 13.62
CA LEU A 135 7.83 3.23 13.55
C LEU A 135 9.06 4.06 13.20
N LEU A 136 8.96 4.93 12.18
CA LEU A 136 10.05 5.82 11.81
C LEU A 136 10.42 6.78 12.95
N ILE A 137 9.43 7.37 13.62
CA ILE A 137 9.66 8.24 14.79
C ILE A 137 10.39 7.46 15.89
N GLY A 138 9.95 6.23 16.20
CA GLY A 138 10.59 5.38 17.21
C GLY A 138 12.04 5.03 16.89
N ILE A 139 12.37 4.77 15.61
CA ILE A 139 13.73 4.49 15.15
C ILE A 139 14.67 5.69 15.35
N PHE A 140 14.21 6.90 15.02
CA PHE A 140 15.01 8.11 15.18
C PHE A 140 15.10 8.59 16.63
N ALA A 141 14.02 8.45 17.41
CA ALA A 141 14.01 8.73 18.84
C ALA A 141 14.84 7.71 19.65
N LYS A 142 15.12 6.53 19.07
CA LYS A 142 15.75 5.39 19.75
C LYS A 142 14.95 4.90 20.97
N GLU A 143 13.63 5.05 20.91
CA GLU A 143 12.71 4.74 22.01
C GLU A 143 11.97 3.43 21.76
N SER A 144 12.26 2.40 22.57
CA SER A 144 11.69 1.05 22.42
C SER A 144 10.16 1.05 22.58
N ILE A 145 9.63 1.87 23.47
CA ILE A 145 8.18 1.97 23.72
C ILE A 145 7.45 2.44 22.46
N ILE A 146 7.99 3.46 21.76
CA ILE A 146 7.39 3.98 20.53
C ILE A 146 7.42 2.91 19.42
N ILE A 147 8.51 2.15 19.32
CA ILE A 147 8.61 1.02 18.37
C ILE A 147 7.57 -0.05 18.69
N GLN A 148 7.36 -0.41 19.96
CA GLN A 148 6.34 -1.38 20.36
C GLN A 148 4.92 -0.89 20.06
N ILE A 149 4.63 0.40 20.27
CA ILE A 149 3.35 1.01 19.88
C ILE A 149 3.13 0.90 18.36
N SER A 150 4.18 1.14 17.57
CA SER A 150 4.09 0.98 16.12
C SER A 150 3.82 -0.47 15.71
N ALA A 151 4.42 -1.44 16.39
CA ALA A 151 4.18 -2.86 16.15
C ALA A 151 2.72 -3.24 16.48
N ALA A 152 2.17 -2.73 17.60
CA ALA A 152 0.76 -2.91 17.94
C ALA A 152 -0.17 -2.32 16.85
N ALA A 153 0.17 -1.14 16.31
CA ALA A 153 -0.57 -0.54 15.20
C ALA A 153 -0.48 -1.36 13.90
N PHE A 154 0.66 -2.00 13.62
CA PHE A 154 0.78 -2.95 12.51
C PHE A 154 -0.07 -4.21 12.70
N ILE A 155 -0.22 -4.70 13.93
CA ILE A 155 -1.14 -5.82 14.24
C ILE A 155 -2.58 -5.42 13.92
N VAL A 156 -3.02 -4.24 14.36
CA VAL A 156 -4.36 -3.71 14.04
C VAL A 156 -4.56 -3.63 12.53
N THR A 157 -3.56 -3.12 11.81
CA THR A 157 -3.55 -3.06 10.35
C THR A 157 -3.73 -4.45 9.72
N SER A 158 -2.95 -5.43 10.18
CA SER A 158 -3.04 -6.82 9.72
C SER A 158 -4.43 -7.42 9.94
N VAL A 159 -5.02 -7.19 11.12
CA VAL A 159 -6.37 -7.69 11.44
C VAL A 159 -7.44 -7.08 10.53
N LEU A 160 -7.38 -5.76 10.27
CA LEU A 160 -8.32 -5.09 9.36
C LEU A 160 -8.20 -5.61 7.93
N TYR A 161 -6.97 -5.83 7.46
CA TYR A 161 -6.71 -6.43 6.16
C TYR A 161 -7.22 -7.87 6.08
N ALA A 162 -6.95 -8.69 7.10
CA ALA A 162 -7.39 -10.07 7.20
C ALA A 162 -8.93 -10.18 7.20
N TYR A 163 -9.62 -9.29 7.93
CA TYR A 163 -11.08 -9.23 7.93
C TYR A 163 -11.63 -8.94 6.52
N ASN A 164 -11.05 -7.98 5.81
CA ASN A 164 -11.47 -7.68 4.44
C ASN A 164 -11.17 -8.84 3.48
N THR A 165 -10.01 -9.49 3.64
CA THR A 165 -9.62 -10.69 2.88
C THR A 165 -10.62 -11.82 3.10
N TYR A 166 -11.01 -12.08 4.35
CA TYR A 166 -12.03 -13.04 4.71
C TYR A 166 -13.38 -12.71 4.03
N LYS A 167 -13.83 -11.45 4.12
CA LYS A 167 -15.06 -11.01 3.45
C LYS A 167 -15.02 -11.23 1.93
N ILE A 168 -13.86 -11.03 1.29
CA ILE A 168 -13.69 -11.27 -0.14
C ILE A 168 -13.77 -12.77 -0.45
N LEU A 169 -13.02 -13.60 0.27
CA LEU A 169 -12.95 -15.05 -0.01
C LEU A 169 -14.29 -15.77 0.21
N PHE A 170 -15.05 -15.34 1.21
CA PHE A 170 -16.36 -15.91 1.54
C PHE A 170 -17.53 -15.07 1.01
N HIS A 171 -17.29 -14.27 -0.03
CA HIS A 171 -18.34 -13.52 -0.70
C HIS A 171 -19.42 -14.48 -1.24
N LYS A 172 -20.68 -14.18 -0.92
CA LYS A 172 -21.82 -14.94 -1.42
C LYS A 172 -22.31 -14.36 -2.72
N ASP A 173 -22.78 -15.23 -3.58
CA ASP A 173 -23.38 -14.88 -4.86
C ASP A 173 -24.58 -13.95 -4.68
N GLN A 174 -24.51 -12.77 -5.31
CA GLN A 174 -25.55 -11.74 -5.28
C GLN A 174 -26.10 -11.47 -6.69
N SER A 175 -26.04 -12.45 -7.60
CA SER A 175 -26.57 -12.29 -8.95
C SER A 175 -28.09 -12.24 -8.96
N GLU A 176 -28.67 -11.19 -9.54
CA GLU A 176 -30.11 -11.10 -9.79
C GLU A 176 -30.40 -11.32 -11.30
N PRO A 177 -31.50 -11.99 -11.67
CA PRO A 177 -31.89 -12.11 -13.08
C PRO A 177 -32.00 -10.71 -13.71
N LEU A 178 -31.51 -10.53 -14.93
CA LEU A 178 -31.80 -9.31 -15.67
C LEU A 178 -33.31 -9.29 -15.95
N GLU A 179 -34.04 -8.31 -15.41
CA GLU A 179 -35.44 -8.11 -15.77
C GLU A 179 -35.53 -7.94 -17.29
N THR A 180 -36.09 -8.95 -17.96
CA THR A 180 -36.47 -8.87 -19.37
C THR A 180 -37.57 -7.83 -19.47
N LYS A 181 -37.23 -6.64 -19.98
CA LYS A 181 -38.21 -5.76 -20.61
C LYS A 181 -38.69 -6.36 -21.92
#